data_AF-A0A842RNV4-F1
#
_entry.id   AF-A0A842RNV4-F1
#
_cell.length_a   1.000
_cell.length_b   1.000
_cell.length_c   1.000
_cell.angle_alpha   90.00
_cell.angle_beta   90.00
_cell.angle_gamma   90.00
#
_symmetry.space_group_name_H-M   'P 1'
#
loop_
_entity.id
_entity.type
_entity.pdbx_description
1 polymer ?
#
loop_
_entity_poly.entity_id
_entity_poly.type
_entity_poly.pdbx_seq_one_letter_code
_entity_poly.pdbx_strand_id
1 'polypeptide(L)'
;MTNVLFSVIFYFFVAELLRGILLQAFFWGLIDGLIGLFTYLRKKAFNLEKIKKILLINTYLDVVYVIIGIVLILIGFNLFLTGNGYGIIIQGLFLFVVDLLHYRHIKKSLI
;
A
#
# COMPACT_ATOMS: atom_id res chain seq x y z
N MET A 1 12.26 -36.29 14.15
CA MET A 1 12.26 -36.01 12.68
C MET A 1 11.12 -35.10 12.24
N THR A 2 10.00 -35.02 12.97
CA THR A 2 8.87 -34.11 12.68
C THR A 2 9.23 -32.61 12.69
N ASN A 3 10.16 -32.18 13.54
CA ASN A 3 10.53 -30.76 13.65
C ASN A 3 11.32 -30.22 12.45
N VAL A 4 12.21 -31.02 11.85
CA VAL A 4 13.06 -30.55 10.74
C VAL A 4 12.25 -30.36 9.47
N LEU A 5 11.36 -31.31 9.16
CA LEU A 5 10.44 -31.21 8.01
C LEU A 5 9.49 -30.03 8.15
N PHE A 6 8.94 -29.81 9.37
CA PHE A 6 8.10 -28.66 9.66
C PHE A 6 8.85 -27.34 9.49
N SER A 7 10.10 -27.24 9.98
CA SER A 7 10.93 -26.05 9.82
C SER A 7 11.26 -25.73 8.37
N VAL A 8 11.55 -26.74 7.54
CA VAL A 8 11.85 -26.54 6.11
C VAL A 8 10.60 -26.05 5.36
N ILE A 9 9.45 -26.69 5.57
CA ILE A 9 8.18 -26.26 4.94
C ILE A 9 7.81 -24.83 5.38
N PHE A 10 7.93 -24.53 6.68
CA PHE A 10 7.67 -23.20 7.21
C PHE A 10 8.62 -22.15 6.62
N TYR A 11 9.90 -22.47 6.43
CA TYR A 11 10.86 -21.57 5.79
C TYR A 11 10.45 -21.21 4.36
N PHE A 12 10.10 -22.19 3.53
CA PHE A 12 9.65 -21.94 2.16
C PHE A 12 8.34 -21.15 2.12
N PHE A 13 7.40 -21.44 3.03
CA PHE A 13 6.15 -20.71 3.17
C PHE A 13 6.37 -19.23 3.46
N VAL A 14 7.19 -18.94 4.46
CA VAL A 14 7.53 -17.57 4.85
C VAL A 14 8.31 -16.87 3.73
N ALA A 15 9.22 -17.58 3.05
CA ALA A 15 10.00 -17.02 1.95
C ALA A 15 9.13 -16.54 0.78
N GLU A 16 8.13 -17.32 0.35
CA GLU A 16 7.24 -16.93 -0.75
C GLU A 16 6.28 -15.80 -0.35
N LEU A 17 5.72 -15.88 0.86
CA LEU A 17 4.83 -14.85 1.39
C LEU A 17 5.55 -13.50 1.53
N LEU A 18 6.72 -13.51 2.17
CA LEU A 18 7.55 -12.31 2.32
C LEU A 18 8.02 -11.77 0.97
N ARG A 19 8.36 -12.64 0.01
CA ARG A 19 8.74 -12.19 -1.33
C ARG A 19 7.62 -11.40 -2.00
N GLY A 20 6.36 -11.83 -1.86
CA GLY A 20 5.20 -11.08 -2.37
C GLY A 20 5.04 -9.71 -1.70
N ILE A 21 5.12 -9.67 -0.36
CA ILE A 21 5.01 -8.42 0.42
C ILE A 21 6.14 -7.44 0.06
N LEU A 22 7.39 -7.92 0.02
CA LEU A 22 8.56 -7.10 -0.21
C LEU A 22 8.63 -6.56 -1.65
N LEU A 23 8.19 -7.35 -2.64
CA LEU A 23 8.10 -6.85 -4.01
C LEU A 23 7.05 -5.74 -4.14
N GLN A 24 5.89 -5.86 -3.50
CA GLN A 24 4.92 -4.77 -3.42
C GLN A 24 5.54 -3.51 -2.81
N ALA A 25 6.18 -3.65 -1.64
CA ALA A 25 6.81 -2.52 -0.96
C ALA A 25 7.90 -1.85 -1.82
N PHE A 26 8.71 -2.65 -2.53
CA PHE A 26 9.74 -2.13 -3.43
C PHE A 26 9.16 -1.35 -4.60
N PHE A 27 8.17 -1.90 -5.31
CA PHE A 27 7.60 -1.24 -6.49
C PHE A 27 6.85 0.03 -6.12
N TRP A 28 6.08 0.03 -5.03
CA TRP A 28 5.41 1.24 -4.57
C TRP A 28 6.39 2.29 -4.08
N GLY A 29 7.41 1.90 -3.30
CA GLY A 29 8.46 2.82 -2.88
C GLY A 29 9.20 3.45 -4.06
N LEU A 30 9.44 2.68 -5.13
CA LEU A 30 10.01 3.18 -6.37
C LEU A 30 9.09 4.18 -7.07
N ILE A 31 7.79 3.85 -7.21
CA ILE A 31 6.79 4.73 -7.84
C ILE A 31 6.66 6.04 -7.06
N ASP A 32 6.51 5.97 -5.74
CA ASP A 32 6.38 7.13 -4.87
C ASP A 32 7.63 8.00 -4.90
N GLY A 33 8.81 7.38 -4.91
CA GLY A 33 10.09 8.08 -5.07
C GLY A 33 10.17 8.85 -6.40
N LEU A 34 9.73 8.25 -7.50
CA LEU A 34 9.68 8.89 -8.81
C LEU A 34 8.67 10.05 -8.85
N ILE A 35 7.47 9.86 -8.29
CA ILE A 35 6.45 10.91 -8.21
C ILE A 35 6.95 12.09 -7.35
N GLY A 36 7.58 11.79 -6.22
CA GLY A 36 8.16 12.78 -5.32
C GLY A 36 9.28 13.59 -5.99
N LEU A 37 10.23 12.90 -6.63
CA LEU A 37 11.32 13.54 -7.38
C LEU A 37 10.79 14.45 -8.49
N PHE A 38 9.87 13.95 -9.30
CA PHE A 38 9.27 14.74 -10.37
C PHE A 38 8.52 15.98 -9.85
N THR A 39 7.77 15.82 -8.77
CA THR A 39 7.05 16.93 -8.13
C THR A 39 8.02 17.99 -7.61
N TYR A 40 9.12 17.56 -6.97
CA TYR A 40 10.18 18.45 -6.49
C TYR A 40 10.84 19.23 -7.64
N LEU A 41 11.23 18.53 -8.72
CA LEU A 41 11.87 19.16 -9.88
C LEU A 41 10.98 20.17 -10.60
N ARG A 42 9.65 19.94 -10.62
CA ARG A 42 8.71 20.87 -11.27
C ARG A 42 8.40 22.14 -10.48
N LYS A 43 8.89 22.29 -9.22
CA LYS A 43 8.61 23.45 -8.33
C LYS A 43 7.14 23.89 -8.35
N LYS A 44 6.22 22.93 -8.41
CA LYS A 44 4.81 23.20 -8.64
C LYS A 44 4.22 23.96 -7.45
N ALA A 45 3.56 25.09 -7.70
CA ALA A 45 2.87 25.84 -6.66
C ALA A 45 1.82 24.96 -5.97
N PHE A 46 1.87 24.90 -4.65
CA PHE A 46 0.92 24.15 -3.84
C PHE A 46 -0.43 24.88 -3.84
N ASN A 47 -1.47 24.21 -4.32
CA ASN A 47 -2.85 24.69 -4.25
C ASN A 47 -3.62 23.78 -3.27
N LEU A 48 -3.97 24.35 -2.11
CA LEU A 48 -4.61 23.62 -1.01
C LEU A 48 -5.98 23.03 -1.39
N GLU A 49 -6.79 23.74 -2.19
CA GLU A 49 -8.08 23.21 -2.64
C GLU A 49 -7.94 22.00 -3.56
N LYS A 50 -6.94 22.05 -4.46
CA LYS A 50 -6.63 20.93 -5.35
C LYS A 50 -6.14 19.72 -4.56
N ILE A 51 -5.26 19.93 -3.59
CA ILE A 51 -4.73 18.86 -2.73
C ILE A 51 -5.85 18.24 -1.90
N LYS A 52 -6.75 19.05 -1.32
CA LYS A 52 -7.93 18.55 -0.61
C LYS A 52 -8.76 17.60 -1.48
N LYS A 53 -9.00 17.94 -2.75
CA LYS A 53 -9.75 17.07 -3.68
C LYS A 53 -9.00 15.76 -3.97
N ILE A 54 -7.68 15.85 -4.17
CA ILE A 54 -6.84 14.66 -4.43
C ILE A 54 -6.86 13.71 -3.22
N LEU A 55 -6.65 14.21 -2.00
CA LEU A 55 -6.66 13.40 -0.78
C LEU A 55 -8.00 12.69 -0.57
N LEU A 56 -9.12 13.36 -0.88
CA LEU A 56 -10.44 12.74 -0.79
C LEU A 56 -10.59 11.58 -1.78
N ILE A 57 -10.15 11.78 -3.03
CA ILE A 57 -10.20 10.73 -4.06
C ILE A 57 -9.31 9.55 -3.63
N ASN A 58 -8.09 9.81 -3.16
CA ASN A 58 -7.19 8.76 -2.68
C ASN A 58 -7.79 7.98 -1.52
N THR A 59 -8.40 8.66 -0.55
CA THR A 59 -9.06 7.99 0.59
C THR A 59 -10.09 6.95 0.11
N TYR A 60 -10.85 7.23 -0.95
CA TYR A 60 -11.77 6.26 -1.54
C TYR A 60 -11.04 5.15 -2.32
N LEU A 61 -9.97 5.48 -3.05
CA LEU A 61 -9.14 4.50 -3.74
C LEU A 61 -8.47 3.52 -2.76
N ASP A 62 -8.04 3.99 -1.58
CA ASP A 62 -7.42 3.17 -0.55
C ASP A 62 -8.37 2.09 -0.03
N VAL A 63 -9.66 2.40 0.11
CA VAL A 63 -10.69 1.40 0.43
C VAL A 63 -10.78 0.35 -0.68
N VAL A 64 -10.74 0.76 -1.95
CA VAL A 64 -10.73 -0.17 -3.08
C VAL A 64 -9.46 -1.03 -3.07
N TYR A 65 -8.29 -0.46 -2.79
CA TYR A 65 -7.04 -1.23 -2.65
C TYR A 65 -7.13 -2.30 -1.57
N VAL A 66 -7.66 -1.96 -0.38
CA VAL A 66 -7.87 -2.93 0.70
C VAL A 66 -8.82 -4.05 0.26
N ILE A 67 -9.92 -3.72 -0.42
CA ILE A 67 -10.84 -4.73 -0.97
C ILE A 67 -10.13 -5.65 -1.97
N ILE A 68 -9.34 -5.08 -2.89
CA ILE A 68 -8.55 -5.86 -3.85
C ILE A 68 -7.56 -6.79 -3.13
N GLY A 69 -6.88 -6.30 -2.10
CA GLY A 69 -5.96 -7.11 -1.30
C GLY A 69 -6.67 -8.26 -0.58
N ILE A 70 -7.86 -8.02 -0.04
CA ILE A 70 -8.70 -9.06 0.57
C ILE A 70 -9.10 -10.09 -0.48
N VAL A 71 -9.58 -9.65 -1.65
CA VAL A 71 -9.94 -10.54 -2.76
C VAL A 71 -8.74 -11.39 -3.17
N LEU A 72 -7.55 -10.80 -3.32
CA LEU A 72 -6.32 -11.53 -3.67
C LEU A 72 -5.93 -12.59 -2.63
N ILE A 73 -6.18 -12.35 -1.34
CA ILE A 73 -5.98 -13.34 -0.29
C ILE A 73 -7.01 -14.47 -0.43
N LEU A 74 -8.28 -14.15 -0.67
CA LEU A 74 -9.37 -15.14 -0.75
C LEU A 74 -9.28 -16.02 -2.01
N ILE A 75 -8.86 -15.47 -3.15
CA ILE A 75 -8.69 -16.21 -4.40
C ILE A 75 -7.26 -16.75 -4.58
N GLY A 76 -6.37 -16.47 -3.65
CA GLY A 76 -4.94 -16.74 -3.76
C GLY A 76 -4.63 -18.23 -3.83
N PHE A 77 -4.35 -18.76 -5.02
CA PHE A 77 -3.98 -20.16 -5.22
C PHE A 77 -2.54 -20.49 -4.78
N ASN A 78 -1.70 -19.47 -4.54
CA ASN A 78 -0.34 -19.64 -4.07
C ASN A 78 0.07 -18.55 -3.07
N LEU A 79 1.11 -18.86 -2.29
CA LEU A 79 1.60 -18.03 -1.18
C LEU A 79 2.16 -16.69 -1.62
N PHE A 80 2.72 -16.65 -2.83
CA PHE A 80 3.19 -15.42 -3.43
C PHE A 80 2.06 -14.42 -3.67
N LEU A 81 0.93 -14.87 -4.22
CA LEU A 81 -0.23 -14.02 -4.50
C LEU A 81 -0.91 -13.56 -3.20
N THR A 82 -1.00 -14.45 -2.21
CA THR A 82 -1.45 -14.10 -0.85
C THR A 82 -0.53 -13.04 -0.22
N GLY A 83 0.80 -13.17 -0.38
CA GLY A 83 1.77 -12.19 0.09
C GLY A 83 1.60 -10.82 -0.57
N ASN A 84 1.32 -10.78 -1.88
CA ASN A 84 0.96 -9.54 -2.57
C ASN A 84 -0.32 -8.91 -2.01
N GLY A 85 -1.34 -9.74 -1.74
CA GLY A 85 -2.59 -9.29 -1.11
C GLY A 85 -2.34 -8.63 0.24
N TYR A 86 -1.52 -9.25 1.10
CA TYR A 86 -1.10 -8.63 2.37
C TYR A 86 -0.35 -7.32 2.16
N GLY A 87 0.59 -7.26 1.20
CA GLY A 87 1.31 -6.03 0.87
C GLY A 87 0.37 -4.89 0.50
N ILE A 88 -0.62 -5.17 -0.35
CA ILE A 88 -1.63 -4.19 -0.78
C ILE A 88 -2.51 -3.74 0.39
N ILE A 89 -2.94 -4.66 1.26
CA ILE A 89 -3.75 -4.30 2.45
C ILE A 89 -2.94 -3.40 3.39
N ILE A 90 -1.71 -3.79 3.73
CA ILE A 90 -0.87 -3.04 4.67
C ILE A 90 -0.65 -1.61 4.14
N GLN A 91 -0.29 -1.48 2.86
CA GLN A 91 -0.08 -0.19 2.23
C GLN A 91 -1.38 0.62 2.13
N GLY A 92 -2.47 0.02 1.65
CA GLY A 92 -3.76 0.70 1.47
C GLY A 92 -4.33 1.19 2.80
N LEU A 93 -4.22 0.41 3.88
CA LEU A 93 -4.63 0.84 5.21
C LEU A 93 -3.78 2.00 5.73
N PHE A 94 -2.46 1.95 5.52
CA PHE A 94 -1.57 3.04 5.91
C PHE A 94 -1.94 4.34 5.17
N LEU A 95 -2.08 4.28 3.84
CA LEU A 95 -2.45 5.43 3.01
C LEU A 95 -3.82 5.98 3.38
N PHE A 96 -4.81 5.11 3.58
CA PHE A 96 -6.16 5.51 4.02
C PHE A 96 -6.12 6.39 5.27
N VAL A 97 -5.38 5.97 6.30
CA VAL A 97 -5.25 6.72 7.55
C VAL A 97 -4.56 8.07 7.30
N VAL A 98 -3.44 8.06 6.59
CA VAL A 98 -2.66 9.26 6.31
C VAL A 98 -3.48 10.26 5.49
N ASP A 99 -4.11 9.83 4.42
CA ASP A 99 -4.85 10.69 3.49
C ASP A 99 -6.12 11.24 4.13
N LEU A 100 -6.83 10.44 4.93
CA LEU A 100 -7.99 10.89 5.69
C LEU A 100 -7.60 11.95 6.74
N LEU A 101 -6.50 11.74 7.47
CA LEU A 101 -6.01 12.71 8.46
C LEU A 101 -5.61 14.03 7.79
N HIS A 102 -4.86 13.96 6.69
CA HIS A 102 -4.45 15.16 5.95
C HIS A 102 -5.65 15.88 5.31
N TYR A 103 -6.62 15.14 4.76
CA TYR A 103 -7.84 15.71 4.22
C TYR A 103 -8.59 16.52 5.29
N ARG A 104 -8.76 15.93 6.49
CA ARG A 104 -9.45 16.60 7.61
C ARG A 104 -8.69 17.84 8.08
N HIS A 105 -7.36 17.78 8.13
CA HIS A 105 -6.52 18.91 8.51
C HIS A 105 -6.66 20.07 7.51
N ILE A 106 -6.50 19.80 6.21
CA ILE A 106 -6.62 20.83 5.15
C ILE A 106 -8.05 21.37 5.03
N LYS A 107 -9.07 20.51 5.23
CA LYS A 107 -10.46 20.96 5.26
C LYS A 107 -10.68 21.99 6.36
N LYS A 108 -10.12 21.77 7.55
CA LYS A 108 -10.23 22.70 8.68
C LYS A 108 -9.49 24.02 8.42
N SER A 109 -8.35 24.00 7.74
CA SER A 109 -7.58 25.23 7.44
C SER A 109 -8.22 26.11 6.35
N LEU A 110 -9.20 25.61 5.62
CA LEU A 110 -9.92 26.33 4.56
C LEU A 110 -11.29 26.87 5.00
N ILE A 111 -11.70 26.60 6.24
CA ILE A 111 -12.95 27.07 6.88
C ILE A 111 -12.56 28.13 7.91
#